data_AF-A0A350PGC2-F1
#
_entry.id   AF-A0A350PGC2-F1
#
_cell.length_a   1.000
_cell.length_b   1.000
_cell.length_c   1.000
_cell.angle_alpha   90.00
_cell.angle_beta   90.00
_cell.angle_gamma   90.00
#
_symmetry.space_group_name_H-M   'P 1'
#
loop_
_entity.id
_entity.type
_entity.pdbx_description
1 polymer ?
#
loop_
_entity_poly.entity_id
_entity_poly.type
_entity_poly.pdbx_seq_one_letter_code
_entity_poly.pdbx_strand_id
1 'polypeptide(L)'
;MAEKDYSYLKGRAGRKRIKFTEEDFENIERWAGNGLSEKQIAQLLNTSTSTIDRRKREKGEFEVALKNGRAKAIAAVTNALYTSALDGNTTAQIFFLKNRDSGSWMDKAEVNHNLNLAEVLDSAKSRVIEGKVVEDQLDSQQVLTKDSLPTKNTS
;
A
#
# COMPACT_ATOMS: atom_id res chain seq x y z
N MET A 1 -56.79 -16.15 -38.46
CA MET A 1 -55.40 -16.40 -37.98
C MET A 1 -55.50 -16.50 -36.47
N ALA A 2 -55.19 -17.66 -35.86
CA ALA A 2 -55.39 -17.86 -34.43
C ALA A 2 -54.42 -16.99 -33.62
N GLU A 3 -54.95 -16.21 -32.68
CA GLU A 3 -54.19 -15.33 -31.79
C GLU A 3 -53.35 -16.21 -30.85
N LYS A 4 -52.02 -16.03 -30.85
CA LYS A 4 -51.11 -16.82 -30.02
C LYS A 4 -51.17 -16.33 -28.58
N ASP A 5 -51.57 -17.20 -27.64
CA ASP A 5 -51.55 -16.91 -26.21
C ASP A 5 -50.12 -17.00 -25.65
N TYR A 6 -49.58 -15.86 -25.24
CA TYR A 6 -48.26 -15.72 -24.62
C TYR A 6 -48.31 -15.63 -23.09
N SER A 7 -49.39 -16.07 -22.45
CA SER A 7 -49.57 -16.05 -20.99
C SER A 7 -48.41 -16.71 -20.20
N TYR A 8 -47.72 -17.68 -20.80
CA TYR A 8 -46.54 -18.36 -20.24
C TYR A 8 -45.28 -17.48 -20.11
N LEU A 9 -45.25 -16.30 -20.74
CA LEU A 9 -44.17 -15.33 -20.58
C LEU A 9 -44.32 -14.49 -19.30
N LYS A 10 -45.44 -14.57 -18.58
CA LYS A 10 -45.60 -13.90 -17.27
C LYS A 10 -44.78 -14.65 -16.21
N GLY A 11 -43.54 -14.19 -16.00
CA GLY A 11 -42.63 -14.73 -15.00
C GLY A 11 -43.22 -14.69 -13.59
N ARG A 12 -43.08 -15.78 -12.84
CA ARG A 12 -43.45 -15.85 -11.42
C ARG A 12 -42.58 -14.86 -10.63
N ALA A 13 -43.18 -14.15 -9.68
CA ALA A 13 -42.47 -13.19 -8.84
C ALA A 13 -41.24 -13.86 -8.19
N GLY A 14 -40.06 -13.23 -8.35
CA GLY A 14 -38.80 -13.76 -7.84
C GLY A 14 -38.72 -13.85 -6.32
N ARG A 15 -37.64 -14.45 -5.80
CA ARG A 15 -37.40 -14.58 -4.35
C ARG A 15 -37.38 -13.20 -3.68
N LYS A 16 -38.17 -13.04 -2.61
CA LYS A 16 -38.21 -11.80 -1.82
C LYS A 16 -36.83 -11.48 -1.26
N ARG A 17 -36.49 -10.19 -1.20
CA ARG A 17 -35.24 -9.71 -0.61
C ARG A 17 -35.23 -9.94 0.91
N ILE A 18 -34.11 -10.45 1.43
CA ILE A 18 -33.86 -10.60 2.87
C ILE A 18 -33.88 -9.21 3.51
N LYS A 19 -34.57 -9.00 4.61
CA LYS A 19 -34.53 -7.75 5.38
C LYS A 19 -33.73 -8.01 6.66
N PHE A 20 -32.85 -7.07 7.01
CA PHE A 20 -32.12 -7.09 8.27
C PHE A 20 -32.84 -6.17 9.26
N THR A 21 -32.87 -6.59 10.51
CA THR A 21 -33.45 -5.88 11.65
C THR A 21 -32.39 -5.00 12.32
N GLU A 22 -32.81 -4.10 13.22
CA GLU A 22 -31.87 -3.30 14.01
C GLU A 22 -30.96 -4.16 14.88
N GLU A 23 -31.50 -5.24 15.45
CA GLU A 23 -30.76 -6.22 16.25
C GLU A 23 -29.64 -6.90 15.45
N ASP A 24 -29.86 -7.17 14.16
CA ASP A 24 -28.83 -7.71 13.28
C ASP A 24 -27.63 -6.74 13.17
N PHE A 25 -27.90 -5.43 13.11
CA PHE A 25 -26.85 -4.41 13.02
C PHE A 25 -26.08 -4.25 14.33
N GLU A 26 -26.75 -4.32 15.48
CA GLU A 26 -26.07 -4.34 16.79
C GLU A 26 -25.16 -5.57 16.91
N ASN A 27 -25.64 -6.73 16.46
CA ASN A 27 -24.84 -7.96 16.47
C ASN A 27 -23.65 -7.87 15.50
N ILE A 28 -23.83 -7.32 14.30
CA ILE A 28 -22.74 -7.05 13.35
C ILE A 28 -21.68 -6.16 13.99
N GLU A 29 -22.08 -5.10 14.68
CA GLU A 29 -21.17 -4.18 15.35
C GLU A 29 -20.36 -4.90 16.44
N ARG A 30 -21.03 -5.69 17.29
CA ARG A 30 -20.38 -6.50 18.33
C ARG A 30 -19.40 -7.51 17.75
N TRP A 31 -19.81 -8.28 16.73
CA TRP A 31 -18.95 -9.28 16.10
C TRP A 31 -17.76 -8.67 15.37
N ALA A 32 -17.96 -7.53 14.71
CA ALA A 32 -16.88 -6.79 14.07
C ALA A 32 -15.86 -6.29 15.09
N GLY A 33 -16.31 -5.82 16.25
CA GLY A 33 -15.43 -5.44 17.36
C GLY A 33 -14.63 -6.63 17.92
N ASN A 34 -15.24 -7.83 17.97
CA ASN A 34 -14.57 -9.06 18.38
C ASN A 34 -13.57 -9.62 17.34
N GLY A 35 -13.43 -8.96 16.18
CA GLY A 35 -12.48 -9.36 15.13
C GLY A 35 -12.99 -10.41 14.16
N LEU A 36 -14.31 -10.66 14.09
CA LEU A 36 -14.86 -11.60 13.11
C LEU A 36 -14.77 -11.03 11.69
N SER A 37 -14.46 -11.91 10.74
CA SER A 37 -14.48 -11.61 9.31
C SER A 37 -15.92 -11.46 8.79
N GLU A 38 -16.11 -10.71 7.70
CA GLU A 38 -17.42 -10.55 7.06
C GLU A 38 -18.02 -11.90 6.61
N LYS A 39 -17.17 -12.89 6.29
CA LYS A 39 -17.61 -14.26 5.98
C LYS A 39 -18.21 -14.98 7.19
N GLN A 40 -17.59 -14.86 8.36
CA GLN A 40 -18.12 -15.43 9.60
C GLN A 40 -19.40 -14.72 10.03
N ILE A 41 -19.44 -13.38 9.91
CA ILE A 41 -20.64 -12.59 10.18
C ILE A 41 -21.79 -13.01 9.26
N ALA A 42 -21.52 -13.25 7.97
CA ALA A 42 -22.53 -13.76 7.04
C ALA A 42 -23.09 -15.13 7.46
N GLN A 43 -22.23 -16.02 7.94
CA GLN A 43 -22.65 -17.33 8.45
C GLN A 43 -23.55 -17.18 9.69
N LEU A 44 -23.20 -16.29 10.64
CA LEU A 44 -24.00 -16.03 11.83
C LEU A 44 -25.37 -15.42 11.50
N LEU A 45 -25.44 -14.55 10.49
CA LEU A 45 -26.68 -13.96 9.98
C LEU A 45 -27.47 -14.90 9.05
N ASN A 46 -27.02 -16.15 8.87
CA ASN A 46 -27.62 -17.12 7.94
C ASN A 46 -27.79 -16.56 6.52
N THR A 47 -26.80 -15.80 6.05
CA THR A 47 -26.83 -15.12 4.75
C THR A 47 -25.57 -15.37 3.94
N SER A 48 -25.61 -15.05 2.65
CA SER A 48 -24.42 -15.14 1.80
C SER A 48 -23.56 -13.88 1.95
N THR A 49 -22.24 -14.03 1.81
CA THR A 49 -21.31 -12.89 1.73
C THR A 49 -21.70 -11.91 0.63
N SER A 50 -22.15 -12.43 -0.53
CA SER A 50 -22.67 -11.62 -1.63
C SER A 50 -23.89 -10.76 -1.26
N THR A 51 -24.72 -11.22 -0.30
CA THR A 51 -25.84 -10.44 0.20
C THR A 51 -25.35 -9.28 1.06
N ILE A 52 -24.35 -9.51 1.92
CA ILE A 52 -23.70 -8.45 2.70
C ILE A 52 -23.03 -7.43 1.78
N ASP A 53 -22.24 -7.87 0.81
CA ASP A 53 -21.53 -6.99 -0.13
C ASP A 53 -22.49 -6.10 -0.92
N ARG A 54 -23.60 -6.67 -1.40
CA ARG A 54 -24.65 -5.88 -2.07
C ARG A 54 -25.25 -4.85 -1.12
N ARG A 55 -25.50 -5.21 0.14
CA ARG A 55 -26.12 -4.30 1.13
C ARG A 55 -25.22 -3.18 1.58
N LYS A 56 -23.91 -3.41 1.64
CA LYS A 56 -22.91 -2.36 1.86
C LYS A 56 -23.04 -1.26 0.79
N ARG A 57 -23.23 -1.63 -0.48
CA ARG A 57 -23.40 -0.68 -1.59
C ARG A 57 -24.77 0.02 -1.62
N GLU A 58 -25.84 -0.67 -1.20
CA GLU A 58 -27.21 -0.14 -1.28
C GLU A 58 -27.51 0.90 -0.17
N LYS A 59 -27.21 0.57 1.09
CA LYS A 59 -27.68 1.33 2.26
C LYS A 59 -26.59 1.91 3.15
N GLY A 60 -25.33 1.48 3.02
CA GLY A 60 -24.23 1.91 3.89
C GLY A 60 -24.33 1.48 5.36
N GLU A 61 -25.52 1.18 5.89
CA GLU A 61 -25.77 0.74 7.28
C GLU A 61 -24.84 -0.40 7.71
N PHE A 62 -24.66 -1.42 6.84
CA PHE A 62 -23.72 -2.52 7.08
C PHE A 62 -22.27 -2.04 7.23
N GLU A 63 -21.85 -1.12 6.38
CA GLU A 63 -20.49 -0.60 6.41
C GLU A 63 -20.25 0.26 7.66
N VAL A 64 -21.24 1.06 8.04
CA VAL A 64 -21.22 1.87 9.27
C VAL A 64 -21.12 0.97 10.50
N ALA A 65 -21.96 -0.05 10.63
CA ALA A 65 -21.91 -0.99 11.76
C ALA A 65 -20.54 -1.69 11.86
N LEU A 66 -20.00 -2.17 10.74
CA LEU A 66 -18.68 -2.81 10.71
C LEU A 66 -17.55 -1.85 11.11
N LYS A 67 -17.57 -0.61 10.63
CA LYS A 67 -16.56 0.41 10.97
C LYS A 67 -16.66 0.81 12.43
N ASN A 68 -17.88 1.07 12.91
CA ASN A 68 -18.13 1.46 14.30
C ASN A 68 -17.66 0.38 15.28
N GLY A 69 -17.99 -0.88 15.01
CA GLY A 69 -17.61 -2.00 15.87
C GLY A 69 -16.10 -2.13 16.01
N ARG A 70 -15.38 -2.06 14.89
CA ARG A 70 -13.91 -2.10 14.86
C ARG A 70 -13.30 -0.89 15.59
N ALA A 71 -13.82 0.30 15.33
CA ALA A 71 -13.34 1.53 15.98
C ALA A 71 -13.54 1.49 17.50
N LYS A 72 -14.71 1.05 17.98
CA LYS A 72 -15.01 0.91 19.42
C LYS A 72 -14.09 -0.11 20.08
N ALA A 73 -13.85 -1.26 19.44
CA ALA A 73 -12.95 -2.27 19.96
C ALA A 73 -11.50 -1.78 20.05
N ILE A 74 -11.00 -1.12 18.99
CA ILE A 74 -9.67 -0.50 19.00
C ILE A 74 -9.57 0.53 20.14
N ALA A 75 -10.54 1.43 20.27
CA ALA A 75 -10.55 2.43 21.32
C ALA A 75 -10.54 1.81 22.72
N ALA A 76 -11.33 0.75 22.95
CA ALA A 76 -11.34 0.04 24.23
C ALA A 76 -9.98 -0.59 24.56
N VAL A 77 -9.34 -1.25 23.58
CA VAL A 77 -8.01 -1.84 23.76
C VAL A 77 -6.95 -0.75 23.98
N THR A 78 -7.00 0.35 23.22
CA THR A 78 -6.08 1.49 23.40
C THR A 78 -6.21 2.10 24.80
N ASN A 79 -7.44 2.27 25.30
CA ASN A 79 -7.66 2.78 26.65
C ASN A 79 -7.13 1.81 27.71
N ALA A 80 -7.37 0.51 27.56
CA ALA A 80 -6.86 -0.50 28.49
C ALA A 80 -5.32 -0.54 28.50
N LEU A 81 -4.69 -0.48 27.32
CA LEU A 81 -3.24 -0.38 27.18
C LEU A 81 -2.69 0.88 27.87
N TYR A 82 -3.35 2.02 27.68
CA TYR A 82 -2.96 3.28 28.30
C TYR A 82 -3.04 3.20 29.83
N THR A 83 -4.15 2.70 30.39
CA THR A 83 -4.28 2.49 31.84
C THR A 83 -3.21 1.53 32.35
N SER A 84 -2.94 0.43 31.64
CA SER A 84 -1.88 -0.51 32.03
C SER A 84 -0.49 0.13 32.05
N ALA A 85 -0.22 1.03 31.09
CA ALA A 85 1.03 1.79 31.07
C ALA A 85 1.12 2.75 32.27
N LEU A 86 0.04 3.44 32.63
CA LEU A 86 -0.01 4.30 33.82
C LEU A 86 0.18 3.53 35.13
N ASP A 87 -0.34 2.30 35.21
CA ASP A 87 -0.23 1.42 36.38
C ASP A 87 1.16 0.78 36.55
N GLY A 88 2.12 1.08 35.67
CA GLY A 88 3.51 0.63 35.82
C GLY A 88 3.90 -0.57 34.96
N ASN A 89 3.05 -1.02 34.03
CA ASN A 89 3.44 -2.09 33.11
C ASN A 89 4.51 -1.59 32.12
N THR A 90 5.76 -2.00 32.33
CA THR A 90 6.92 -1.56 31.55
C THR A 90 6.76 -1.86 30.06
N THR A 91 6.21 -3.03 29.70
CA THR A 91 6.00 -3.40 28.29
C THR A 91 4.96 -2.49 27.63
N ALA A 92 3.86 -2.18 28.33
CA ALA A 92 2.84 -1.27 27.83
C ALA A 92 3.38 0.17 27.68
N GLN A 93 4.21 0.63 28.63
CA GLN A 93 4.89 1.93 28.56
C GLN A 93 5.83 2.00 27.36
N ILE A 94 6.70 1.01 27.18
CA ILE A 94 7.63 0.92 26.04
C ILE A 94 6.84 0.94 24.72
N PHE A 95 5.80 0.10 24.62
CA PHE A 95 4.98 0.04 23.41
C PHE A 95 4.28 1.38 23.13
N PHE A 96 3.72 2.03 24.15
CA PHE A 96 3.06 3.33 24.01
C PHE A 96 4.03 4.42 23.53
N LEU A 97 5.21 4.53 24.15
CA LEU A 97 6.22 5.53 23.79
C LEU A 97 6.78 5.31 22.39
N LYS A 98 7.10 4.06 22.02
CA LYS A 98 7.58 3.72 20.67
C LYS A 98 6.60 4.11 19.56
N ASN A 99 5.29 3.98 19.80
CA ASN A 99 4.27 4.33 18.81
C ASN A 99 3.86 5.81 18.85
N ARG A 100 3.82 6.45 20.03
CA ARG A 100 3.31 7.82 20.19
C ARG A 100 4.39 8.91 20.06
N ASP A 101 5.62 8.62 20.48
CA ASP A 101 6.79 9.49 20.37
C ASP A 101 7.96 8.71 19.74
N SER A 102 7.74 8.30 18.50
CA SER A 102 8.68 7.51 17.72
C SER A 102 10.01 8.25 17.46
N GLY A 103 10.01 9.59 17.45
CA GLY A 103 11.23 10.37 17.24
C GLY A 103 12.25 10.17 18.36
N SER A 104 11.80 10.11 19.60
CA SER A 104 12.68 9.96 20.77
C SER A 104 12.89 8.49 21.17
N TRP A 105 11.88 7.63 20.96
CA TRP A 105 11.84 6.28 21.53
C TRP A 105 11.91 5.13 20.51
N MET A 106 11.94 5.39 19.20
CA MET A 106 12.18 4.30 18.24
C MET A 106 13.59 3.72 18.38
N ASP A 107 13.69 2.42 18.10
CA ASP A 107 14.97 1.76 17.99
C ASP A 107 15.73 2.33 16.79
N LYS A 108 16.97 2.76 17.02
CA LYS A 108 17.87 3.21 15.96
C LYS A 108 18.49 1.99 15.28
N ALA A 109 18.15 1.75 14.02
CA ALA A 109 18.83 0.75 13.22
C ALA A 109 20.09 1.34 12.61
N GLU A 110 21.27 0.93 13.11
CA GLU A 110 22.55 1.24 12.48
C GLU A 110 22.85 0.18 11.41
N VAL A 111 22.97 0.60 10.15
CA VAL A 111 23.35 -0.27 9.02
C VAL A 111 24.76 0.09 8.60
N ASN A 112 25.73 -0.77 8.93
CA ASN A 112 27.11 -0.62 8.51
C ASN A 112 27.34 -1.30 7.14
N HIS A 113 27.61 -0.52 6.11
CA HIS A 113 28.02 -1.05 4.81
C HIS A 113 29.55 -1.13 4.73
N ASN A 114 30.11 -2.32 4.93
CA ASN A 114 31.51 -2.60 4.62
C ASN A 114 31.64 -2.91 3.12
N LEU A 115 31.80 -1.87 2.30
CA LEU A 115 32.04 -2.03 0.87
C LEU A 115 33.54 -2.24 0.62
N ASN A 116 33.91 -3.37 0.04
CA ASN A 116 35.26 -3.59 -0.45
C ASN A 116 35.43 -2.91 -1.82
N LEU A 117 35.99 -1.70 -1.81
CA LEU A 117 36.18 -0.91 -3.02
C LEU A 117 37.03 -1.63 -4.08
N ALA A 118 37.96 -2.49 -3.66
CA ALA A 118 38.81 -3.25 -4.59
C ALA A 118 37.98 -4.20 -5.45
N GLU A 119 37.03 -4.92 -4.86
CA GLU A 119 36.17 -5.87 -5.56
C GLU A 119 35.17 -5.18 -6.49
N VAL A 120 34.64 -4.02 -6.07
CA VAL A 120 33.75 -3.20 -6.90
C VAL A 120 34.50 -2.66 -8.12
N LEU A 121 35.74 -2.18 -7.94
CA LEU A 121 36.58 -1.70 -9.03
C LEU A 121 37.00 -2.82 -9.97
N ASP A 122 37.28 -4.01 -9.45
CA ASP A 122 37.64 -5.18 -10.26
C ASP A 122 36.46 -5.64 -11.12
N SER A 123 35.27 -5.76 -10.51
CA SER A 123 34.03 -6.04 -11.25
C SER A 123 33.69 -4.97 -12.28
N ALA A 124 33.93 -3.68 -11.99
CA ALA A 124 33.72 -2.60 -12.93
C ALA A 124 34.69 -2.68 -14.11
N LYS A 125 35.97 -2.95 -13.85
CA LYS A 125 36.99 -3.18 -14.89
C LYS A 125 36.64 -4.36 -15.78
N SER A 126 36.15 -5.47 -15.22
CA SER A 126 35.73 -6.64 -16.02
C SER A 126 34.51 -6.37 -16.93
N ARG A 127 33.73 -5.32 -16.67
CA ARG A 127 32.58 -4.90 -17.49
C ARG A 127 32.96 -3.92 -18.59
N VAL A 128 34.08 -3.21 -18.45
CA VAL A 128 34.62 -2.39 -19.52
C VAL A 128 35.25 -3.34 -20.53
N ILE A 129 34.53 -3.59 -21.63
CA ILE A 129 35.08 -4.28 -22.80
C ILE A 129 36.36 -3.54 -23.18
N GLU A 130 37.49 -4.24 -23.27
CA GLU A 130 38.77 -3.69 -23.74
C GLU A 130 38.64 -3.23 -25.20
N GLY A 131 38.01 -2.07 -25.40
CA GLY A 131 38.13 -1.32 -26.64
C GLY A 131 39.56 -0.79 -26.70
N LYS A 132 40.35 -1.26 -27.67
CA LYS A 132 41.61 -0.60 -28.02
C LYS A 132 41.31 0.88 -28.26
N VAL A 133 42.00 1.77 -27.55
CA VAL A 133 42.09 3.17 -27.94
C VAL A 133 42.77 3.17 -29.31
N VAL A 134 41.99 3.46 -30.36
CA VAL A 134 42.56 3.79 -31.66
C VAL A 134 43.09 5.21 -31.51
N GLU A 135 44.40 5.37 -31.44
CA GLU A 135 44.99 6.69 -31.60
C GLU A 135 44.71 7.16 -33.02
N ASP A 136 43.79 8.11 -33.15
CA ASP A 136 43.57 8.81 -34.40
C ASP A 136 44.87 9.59 -34.69
N GLN A 137 45.66 9.10 -35.65
CA GLN A 137 46.81 9.83 -36.17
C GLN A 137 46.23 11.07 -36.85
N LEU A 138 46.11 12.17 -36.11
CA LEU A 138 45.87 13.48 -36.68
C LEU A 138 47.03 13.72 -37.65
N ASP A 139 46.76 13.59 -38.95
CA ASP A 139 47.69 13.96 -40.02
C ASP A 139 48.17 15.38 -39.73
N SER A 140 49.33 15.49 -39.11
CA SER A 140 49.91 16.72 -38.62
C SER A 140 50.59 17.47 -39.77
N GLN A 141 49.87 17.64 -40.87
CA GLN A 141 50.27 18.52 -41.95
C GLN A 141 49.20 19.58 -42.15
N GLN A 142 49.66 20.83 -41.94
CA GLN A 142 49.00 22.10 -42.19
C GLN A 142 48.14 22.65 -41.05
N VAL A 143 48.75 22.78 -39.87
CA VAL A 143 48.41 23.91 -38.99
C VAL A 143 49.29 25.10 -39.42
N LEU A 144 48.66 26.17 -39.91
CA LEU A 144 49.32 27.41 -40.33
C LEU A 144 50.12 28.00 -39.16
N THR A 145 51.45 28.02 -39.27
CA THR A 145 52.32 28.67 -38.29
C THR A 145 52.33 30.19 -38.52
N LYS A 146 52.53 30.98 -37.45
CA LYS A 146 52.44 32.45 -37.47
C LYS A 146 53.39 33.15 -38.46
N ASP A 147 54.38 32.43 -38.99
CA ASP A 147 55.31 32.93 -40.02
C ASP A 147 54.67 32.98 -41.43
N SER A 148 53.48 32.39 -41.62
CA SER A 148 52.74 32.41 -42.89
C SER A 148 51.80 33.61 -43.05
N LEU A 149 51.84 34.59 -42.13
CA LEU A 149 51.03 35.80 -42.19
C LEU A 149 51.81 36.92 -42.91
N PRO A 150 51.25 37.54 -43.97
CA PRO A 150 51.94 38.60 -44.68
C PRO A 150 52.15 39.82 -43.77
N THR A 151 53.41 40.26 -43.61
CA THR A 151 53.75 41.47 -42.87
C THR A 151 53.23 42.68 -43.63
N LYS A 152 52.46 43.54 -42.96
CA LYS A 152 51.91 44.77 -43.54
C LYS A 152 53.04 45.63 -44.12
N ASN A 153 53.03 45.85 -45.44
CA ASN A 153 53.88 46.84 -46.09
C ASN A 153 53.60 48.22 -45.47
N THR A 154 54.64 48.81 -44.89
CA THR A 154 54.64 50.17 -44.40
C THR A 154 55.59 50.98 -45.27
N SER A 155 55.05 51.67 -46.26
CA SER A 155 55.51 52.94 -46.85
C SER A 155 54.39 53.47 -47.74
#